data_AF-A0AAU2Y2U4-F1
#
_entry.id   AF-A0AAU2Y2U4-F1
#
_cell.length_a   1.000
_cell.length_b   1.000
_cell.length_c   1.000
_cell.angle_alpha   90.00
_cell.angle_beta   90.00
_cell.angle_gamma   90.00
#
_symmetry.space_group_name_H-M   'P 1'
#
loop_
_entity.id
_entity.type
_entity.pdbx_description
1 polymer ?
#
loop_
_entity_poly.entity_id
_entity_poly.type
_entity_poly.pdbx_seq_one_letter_code
_entity_poly.pdbx_strand_id
1 'polypeptide(L)'
;MSGVGPVEPADPTEAHPRGDTPHTPQAGPPPDVIGTDSPRLTERWRALPPRTRTTALATAAAALAAAAVWLLPAPPPNTPPDRPPTPRPSATTAFHYKGLADNPGAATSRNFLFDVSVHDGPPVTVSDIDAAPAGLRTRTTPPTSFTVHAGRPHHLTVRITVTDCTALPRNVNLPFLDVTLRNKNAIQQYSFIFGGRYSRDLSDLLHTACDATRALPQPHVQREVRVLTMWTRHLPAKPAENDLHTSSSSGTS
;
A
#
# COMPACT_ATOMS: atom_id res chain seq x y z
N MET A 1 -12.02 -2.92 15.59
CA MET A 1 -11.99 -4.18 16.34
C MET A 1 -10.55 -4.35 16.81
N SER A 2 -10.29 -4.14 18.10
CA SER A 2 -8.94 -4.16 18.68
C SER A 2 -8.86 -5.27 19.71
N GLY A 3 -7.93 -6.21 19.53
CA GLY A 3 -7.56 -7.19 20.54
C GLY A 3 -6.20 -6.80 21.12
N VAL A 4 -6.20 -6.27 22.35
CA VAL A 4 -4.98 -6.12 23.16
C VAL A 4 -5.11 -7.11 24.31
N GLY A 5 -4.20 -8.08 24.37
CA GLY A 5 -4.23 -9.15 25.36
C GLY A 5 -3.78 -8.68 26.76
N PRO A 6 -4.16 -9.39 27.83
CA PRO A 6 -3.74 -9.04 29.19
C PRO A 6 -2.23 -9.24 29.40
N VAL A 7 -1.65 -8.40 30.25
CA VAL A 7 -0.28 -8.57 30.78
C VAL A 7 -0.39 -9.32 32.11
N GLU A 8 0.37 -10.42 32.26
CA GLU A 8 0.47 -11.17 33.52
C GLU A 8 1.29 -10.39 34.58
N PRO A 9 0.87 -10.36 35.85
CA PRO A 9 1.71 -9.93 36.96
C PRO A 9 2.80 -10.97 37.27
N ALA A 10 4.02 -10.52 37.54
CA ALA A 10 5.10 -11.39 38.01
C ALA A 10 4.96 -11.68 39.51
N ASP A 11 4.99 -12.96 39.88
CA ASP A 11 4.94 -13.45 41.25
C ASP A 11 6.37 -13.48 41.86
N PRO A 12 6.62 -12.86 43.03
CA PRO A 12 7.92 -12.97 43.70
C PRO A 12 8.00 -14.27 44.52
N THR A 13 8.76 -15.23 44.01
CA THR A 13 9.08 -16.51 44.68
C THR A 13 9.67 -16.32 46.08
N GLU A 14 8.89 -16.60 47.12
CA GLU A 14 9.43 -16.91 48.45
C GLU A 14 9.94 -18.36 48.49
N ALA A 15 11.20 -18.54 48.87
CA ALA A 15 11.77 -19.85 49.13
C ALA A 15 12.82 -19.79 50.26
N HIS A 16 12.44 -20.23 51.46
CA HIS A 16 13.39 -20.78 52.44
C HIS A 16 12.76 -21.95 53.20
N PRO A 17 13.54 -22.99 53.57
CA PRO A 17 12.98 -24.29 53.91
C PRO A 17 12.82 -24.55 55.42
N ARG A 18 11.86 -25.45 55.71
CA ARG A 18 11.75 -26.35 56.88
C ARG A 18 12.82 -26.24 57.98
N GLY A 19 12.35 -26.09 59.21
CA GLY A 19 13.02 -26.64 60.39
C GLY A 19 12.33 -27.93 60.85
N ASP A 20 13.13 -28.95 61.17
CA ASP A 20 12.73 -30.10 61.98
C ASP A 20 13.60 -30.10 63.25
N THR A 21 13.00 -30.27 64.43
CA THR A 21 13.68 -30.24 65.74
C THR A 21 14.23 -31.61 66.12
N PRO A 22 15.29 -31.67 66.95
CA PRO A 22 15.14 -32.45 68.19
C PRO A 22 15.90 -31.96 69.45
N HIS A 23 15.19 -32.14 70.59
CA HIS A 23 15.66 -32.45 71.96
C HIS A 23 16.38 -31.43 72.89
N THR A 24 15.81 -31.40 74.11
CA THR A 24 16.22 -30.83 75.42
C THR A 24 17.48 -31.52 76.01
N PRO A 25 18.20 -31.00 77.06
CA PRO A 25 17.61 -30.55 78.35
C PRO A 25 18.27 -29.40 79.18
N GLN A 26 17.42 -28.65 79.89
CA GLN A 26 17.52 -28.20 81.31
C GLN A 26 18.84 -27.64 81.90
N ALA A 27 18.85 -26.34 82.28
CA ALA A 27 19.39 -25.85 83.57
C ALA A 27 19.13 -24.33 83.82
N GLY A 28 18.50 -24.00 84.96
CA GLY A 28 18.63 -22.70 85.67
C GLY A 28 17.86 -21.46 85.14
N PRO A 29 17.17 -20.69 86.01
CA PRO A 29 16.69 -19.35 85.66
C PRO A 29 17.82 -18.31 85.80
N PRO A 30 18.14 -17.53 84.75
CA PRO A 30 18.97 -16.32 84.88
C PRO A 30 18.14 -15.16 85.49
N PRO A 31 18.78 -14.16 86.11
CA PRO A 31 18.09 -13.12 86.88
C PRO A 31 17.31 -12.13 86.00
N ASP A 32 16.24 -11.57 86.56
CA ASP A 32 15.43 -10.51 85.96
C ASP A 32 16.26 -9.27 85.60
N VAL A 33 16.51 -9.08 84.30
CA VAL A 33 17.07 -7.84 83.77
C VAL A 33 15.92 -6.86 83.52
N ILE A 34 15.63 -6.04 84.54
CA ILE A 34 14.71 -4.91 84.42
C ILE A 34 15.33 -3.87 83.47
N GLY A 35 14.93 -3.90 82.19
CA GLY A 35 15.60 -3.13 81.13
C GLY A 35 14.71 -2.78 79.94
N THR A 36 14.06 -1.62 80.02
CA THR A 36 13.54 -0.85 78.86
C THR A 36 12.45 -1.51 77.99
N ASP A 37 11.29 -1.84 78.59
CA ASP A 37 10.03 -1.79 77.82
C ASP A 37 9.76 -0.34 77.39
N SER A 38 10.17 0.00 76.17
CA SER A 38 9.78 1.27 75.56
C SER A 38 8.29 1.18 75.18
N PRO A 39 7.40 2.03 75.75
CA PRO A 39 5.96 1.79 75.67
C PRO A 39 5.50 1.77 74.22
N ARG A 40 4.79 0.70 73.85
CA ARG A 40 4.42 0.43 72.46
C ARG A 40 3.53 1.56 71.96
N LEU A 41 3.63 1.86 70.67
CA LEU A 41 2.90 2.98 70.07
C LEU A 41 1.39 2.88 70.37
N THR A 42 0.84 1.67 70.34
CA THR A 42 -0.54 1.33 70.73
C THR A 42 -0.91 1.67 72.18
N GLU A 43 0.00 1.56 73.13
CA GLU A 43 -0.21 1.91 74.54
C GLU A 43 -0.23 3.42 74.73
N ARG A 44 0.68 4.14 74.07
CA ARG A 44 0.67 5.62 74.05
C ARG A 44 -0.61 6.17 73.41
N TRP A 45 -1.07 5.54 72.32
CA TRP A 45 -2.39 5.84 71.74
C TRP A 45 -3.54 5.57 72.71
N ARG A 46 -3.47 4.51 73.52
CA ARG A 46 -4.48 4.20 74.56
C ARG A 46 -4.40 5.07 75.81
N ALA A 47 -3.30 5.81 76.03
CA ALA A 47 -3.16 6.79 77.10
C ALA A 47 -3.72 8.18 76.75
N LEU A 48 -3.90 8.50 75.46
CA LEU A 48 -4.43 9.79 75.01
C LEU A 48 -5.91 9.98 75.41
N PRO A 49 -6.34 11.16 75.90
CA PRO A 49 -7.74 11.49 76.14
C PRO A 49 -8.64 11.22 74.92
N PRO A 50 -9.92 10.85 75.11
CA PRO A 50 -10.81 10.53 73.99
C PRO A 50 -10.94 11.71 72.99
N ARG A 51 -10.94 12.95 73.50
CA ARG A 51 -10.99 14.18 72.68
C ARG A 51 -9.77 14.35 71.76
N THR A 52 -8.56 14.00 72.19
CA THR A 52 -7.36 14.12 71.36
C THR A 52 -7.24 13.00 70.32
N ARG A 53 -7.83 11.82 70.59
CA ARG A 53 -7.99 10.79 69.56
C ARG A 53 -8.96 11.21 68.47
N THR A 54 -10.11 11.78 68.85
CA THR A 54 -11.10 12.25 67.86
C THR A 54 -10.54 13.38 66.98
N THR A 55 -9.75 14.31 67.54
CA THR A 55 -9.11 15.35 66.72
C THR A 55 -8.02 14.77 65.81
N ALA A 56 -7.18 13.85 66.30
CA ALA A 56 -6.15 13.20 65.49
C ALA A 56 -6.73 12.37 64.33
N LEU A 57 -7.85 11.66 64.57
CA LEU A 57 -8.56 10.94 63.51
C LEU A 57 -9.22 11.89 62.51
N ALA A 58 -9.81 12.99 62.97
CA ALA A 58 -10.40 14.00 62.10
C ALA A 58 -9.34 14.70 61.21
N THR A 59 -8.16 15.03 61.76
CA THR A 59 -7.07 15.62 60.95
C THR A 59 -6.47 14.63 59.98
N ALA A 60 -6.32 13.35 60.35
CA ALA A 60 -5.89 12.29 59.43
C ALA A 60 -6.90 12.08 58.29
N ALA A 61 -8.19 12.04 58.60
CA ALA A 61 -9.25 11.91 57.59
C ALA A 61 -9.29 13.13 56.66
N ALA A 62 -9.15 14.36 57.18
CA ALA A 62 -9.08 15.57 56.37
C ALA A 62 -7.84 15.61 55.46
N ALA A 63 -6.68 15.17 55.96
CA ALA A 63 -5.45 15.08 55.17
C ALA A 63 -5.58 14.03 54.04
N LEU A 64 -6.17 12.87 54.32
CA LEU A 64 -6.45 11.84 53.32
C LEU A 64 -7.47 12.31 52.28
N ALA A 65 -8.52 13.01 52.68
CA ALA A 65 -9.50 13.60 51.76
C ALA A 65 -8.84 14.66 50.84
N ALA A 66 -7.99 15.53 51.40
CA ALA A 66 -7.24 16.50 50.62
C ALA A 66 -6.27 15.83 49.64
N ALA A 67 -5.54 14.80 50.07
CA ALA A 67 -4.64 14.01 49.21
C ALA A 67 -5.41 13.29 48.09
N ALA A 68 -6.59 12.74 48.38
CA ALA A 68 -7.46 12.12 47.38
C ALA A 68 -7.93 13.12 46.31
N VAL A 69 -8.21 14.38 46.70
CA VAL A 69 -8.55 15.45 45.74
C VAL A 69 -7.37 15.82 44.86
N TRP A 70 -6.13 15.83 45.38
CA TRP A 70 -4.91 16.05 44.58
C TRP A 70 -4.57 14.88 43.65
N LEU A 71 -5.10 13.68 43.91
CA LEU A 71 -4.98 12.50 43.05
C LEU A 71 -6.10 12.39 42.01
N LEU A 72 -7.10 13.30 42.01
CA LEU A 72 -8.09 13.35 40.94
C LEU A 72 -7.40 13.74 39.62
N PRO A 73 -7.59 12.97 38.54
CA PRO A 73 -7.04 13.35 37.24
C PRO A 73 -7.61 14.69 36.81
N ALA A 74 -6.74 15.59 36.34
CA ALA A 74 -7.17 16.86 35.79
C ALA A 74 -8.19 16.63 34.66
N PRO A 75 -9.27 17.44 34.56
CA PRO A 75 -10.18 17.37 33.42
C PRO A 75 -9.37 17.45 32.12
N PRO A 76 -9.63 16.57 31.14
CA PRO A 76 -8.87 16.59 29.89
C PRO A 76 -9.01 17.98 29.25
N PRO A 77 -7.91 18.59 28.77
CA PRO A 77 -7.98 19.88 28.12
C PRO A 77 -8.99 19.80 26.98
N ASN A 78 -9.91 20.77 26.91
CA ASN A 78 -11.00 20.83 25.94
C ASN A 78 -10.46 20.57 24.53
N THR A 79 -10.61 19.33 24.06
CA THR A 79 -10.10 18.93 22.76
C THR A 79 -10.99 19.62 21.73
N PRO A 80 -10.44 20.44 20.83
CA PRO A 80 -11.26 21.10 19.82
C PRO A 80 -12.02 20.03 19.02
N PRO A 81 -13.29 20.27 18.65
CA PRO A 81 -14.11 19.26 18.03
C PRO A 81 -13.42 18.71 16.78
N ASP A 82 -13.35 17.38 16.68
CA ASP A 82 -12.70 16.67 15.58
C ASP A 82 -13.27 17.18 14.25
N ARG A 83 -12.44 17.95 13.53
CA ARG A 83 -12.80 18.42 12.18
C ARG A 83 -12.86 17.18 11.29
N PRO A 84 -13.97 16.92 10.58
CA PRO A 84 -14.05 15.76 9.71
C PRO A 84 -12.90 15.77 8.69
N PRO A 85 -12.24 14.64 8.45
CA PRO A 85 -11.08 14.58 7.58
C PRO A 85 -11.43 15.05 6.18
N THR A 86 -10.62 15.92 5.59
CA THR A 86 -10.88 16.43 4.24
C THR A 86 -10.80 15.28 3.23
N PRO A 87 -11.80 15.13 2.33
CA PRO A 87 -11.83 13.99 1.43
C PRO A 87 -10.66 14.04 0.43
N ARG A 88 -10.04 12.88 0.25
CA ARG A 88 -8.99 12.64 -0.74
C ARG A 88 -9.61 12.52 -2.15
N PRO A 89 -8.90 12.91 -3.22
CA PRO A 89 -9.37 12.78 -4.60
C PRO A 89 -10.00 11.41 -4.94
N SER A 90 -9.35 10.30 -4.58
CA SER A 90 -9.86 8.96 -4.88
C SER A 90 -11.12 8.57 -4.09
N ALA A 91 -11.39 9.20 -2.94
CA ALA A 91 -12.59 8.93 -2.14
C ALA A 91 -13.84 9.66 -2.66
N THR A 92 -13.67 10.62 -3.57
CA THR A 92 -14.75 11.45 -4.13
C THR A 92 -14.97 11.23 -5.62
N THR A 93 -14.06 10.52 -6.28
CA THR A 93 -14.07 10.28 -7.73
C THR A 93 -14.43 8.83 -8.03
N ALA A 94 -15.40 8.62 -8.93
CA ALA A 94 -15.76 7.31 -9.46
C ALA A 94 -15.53 7.24 -10.97
N PHE A 95 -15.00 6.11 -11.44
CA PHE A 95 -14.90 5.76 -12.86
C PHE A 95 -15.92 4.66 -13.16
N HIS A 96 -16.76 4.86 -14.17
CA HIS A 96 -17.77 3.90 -14.60
C HIS A 96 -17.53 3.48 -16.03
N TYR A 97 -17.25 2.19 -16.26
CA TYR A 97 -17.17 1.64 -17.61
C TYR A 97 -18.57 1.57 -18.26
N LYS A 98 -18.70 2.11 -19.47
CA LYS A 98 -19.97 2.21 -20.21
C LYS A 98 -20.10 1.16 -21.32
N GLY A 99 -18.98 0.69 -21.86
CA GLY A 99 -18.92 -0.26 -22.96
C GLY A 99 -17.80 0.09 -23.94
N LEU A 100 -17.80 -0.57 -25.08
CA LEU A 100 -16.96 -0.20 -26.21
C LEU A 100 -17.60 0.94 -27.01
N ALA A 101 -16.80 1.74 -27.70
CA ALA A 101 -17.31 2.66 -28.71
C ALA A 101 -17.63 1.90 -30.01
N ASP A 102 -18.71 2.29 -30.70
CA ASP A 102 -19.14 1.72 -31.98
C ASP A 102 -18.24 2.14 -33.14
N ASN A 103 -16.97 1.77 -33.08
CA ASN A 103 -15.98 2.00 -34.12
C ASN A 103 -15.12 0.74 -34.30
N PRO A 104 -14.89 0.27 -35.54
CA PRO A 104 -13.97 -0.83 -35.79
C PRO A 104 -12.54 -0.39 -35.47
N GLY A 105 -12.08 -0.73 -34.27
CA GLY A 105 -10.67 -0.63 -33.91
C GLY A 105 -9.83 -1.60 -34.75
N ALA A 106 -8.55 -1.28 -34.97
CA ALA A 106 -7.61 -2.25 -35.54
C ALA A 106 -7.54 -3.50 -34.65
N ALA A 107 -7.14 -4.66 -35.19
CA ALA A 107 -7.09 -5.93 -34.44
C ALA A 107 -6.30 -5.86 -33.12
N THR A 108 -5.35 -4.92 -33.00
CA THR A 108 -4.53 -4.68 -31.81
C THR A 108 -5.02 -3.52 -30.93
N SER A 109 -6.15 -2.88 -31.21
CA SER A 109 -6.63 -1.73 -30.43
C SER A 109 -8.16 -1.62 -30.32
N ARG A 110 -8.68 -1.21 -29.15
CA ARG A 110 -10.11 -0.92 -28.95
C ARG A 110 -10.32 0.38 -28.17
N ASN A 111 -11.46 1.00 -28.41
CA ASN A 111 -11.92 2.21 -27.73
C ASN A 111 -12.91 1.83 -26.62
N PHE A 112 -12.55 2.12 -25.38
CA PHE A 112 -13.33 1.84 -24.17
C PHE A 112 -13.93 3.15 -23.64
N LEU A 113 -15.24 3.16 -23.40
CA LEU A 113 -15.98 4.33 -22.93
C LEU A 113 -16.11 4.33 -21.41
N PHE A 114 -15.81 5.47 -20.79
CA PHE A 114 -15.89 5.68 -19.35
C PHE A 114 -16.61 7.00 -19.04
N ASP A 115 -17.38 7.00 -17.94
CA ASP A 115 -17.82 8.22 -17.28
C ASP A 115 -16.99 8.43 -16.02
N VAL A 116 -16.38 9.61 -15.88
CA VAL A 116 -15.69 10.04 -14.66
C VAL A 116 -16.59 11.00 -13.90
N SER A 117 -16.93 10.70 -12.66
CA SER A 117 -17.79 11.56 -11.85
C SER A 117 -17.16 11.89 -10.50
N VAL A 118 -17.38 13.12 -10.03
CA VAL A 118 -17.10 13.53 -8.64
C VAL A 118 -18.43 13.62 -7.92
N HIS A 119 -18.55 12.96 -6.76
CA HIS A 119 -19.80 12.94 -6.01
C HIS A 119 -19.97 14.15 -5.08
N ASP A 120 -18.91 14.53 -4.37
CA ASP A 120 -18.89 15.68 -3.45
C ASP A 120 -17.47 16.29 -3.35
N GLY A 121 -17.38 17.52 -2.84
CA GLY A 121 -16.13 18.16 -2.48
C GLY A 121 -15.48 19.00 -3.59
N PRO A 122 -14.17 19.29 -3.48
CA PRO A 122 -13.45 20.10 -4.45
C PRO A 122 -13.41 19.44 -5.84
N PRO A 123 -13.38 20.22 -6.95
CA PRO A 123 -13.14 19.67 -8.28
C PRO A 123 -11.85 18.84 -8.33
N VAL A 124 -11.87 17.76 -9.12
CA VAL A 124 -10.75 16.83 -9.28
C VAL A 124 -10.24 16.91 -10.72
N THR A 125 -8.97 17.25 -10.87
CA THR A 125 -8.25 17.20 -12.14
C THR A 125 -7.71 15.78 -12.34
N VAL A 126 -8.02 15.19 -13.49
CA VAL A 126 -7.46 13.91 -13.94
C VAL A 126 -6.27 14.23 -14.84
N SER A 127 -5.06 14.11 -14.31
CA SER A 127 -3.84 14.52 -15.04
C SER A 127 -3.25 13.40 -15.90
N ASP A 128 -3.51 12.13 -15.58
CA ASP A 128 -2.96 11.00 -16.31
C ASP A 128 -3.80 9.72 -16.18
N ILE A 129 -3.76 8.84 -17.18
CA ILE A 129 -4.51 7.57 -17.25
C ILE A 129 -3.73 6.52 -18.06
N ASP A 130 -3.28 5.48 -17.38
CA ASP A 130 -2.62 4.31 -17.95
C ASP A 130 -3.37 3.01 -17.67
N ALA A 131 -3.09 1.99 -18.49
CA ALA A 131 -3.60 0.63 -18.32
C ALA A 131 -2.43 -0.31 -18.10
N ALA A 132 -2.40 -0.98 -16.95
CA ALA A 132 -1.54 -2.13 -16.71
C ALA A 132 -2.20 -3.40 -17.30
N PRO A 133 -1.44 -4.43 -17.72
CA PRO A 133 0.00 -4.65 -17.50
C PRO A 133 0.92 -4.10 -18.60
N ALA A 134 2.23 -4.25 -18.39
CA ALA A 134 3.24 -4.03 -19.42
C ALA A 134 2.89 -4.80 -20.71
N GLY A 135 2.97 -4.11 -21.85
CA GLY A 135 2.46 -4.62 -23.13
C GLY A 135 1.14 -3.99 -23.58
N LEU A 136 0.47 -3.21 -22.72
CA LEU A 136 -0.60 -2.30 -23.11
C LEU A 136 -0.09 -0.85 -23.23
N ARG A 137 -0.73 -0.09 -24.11
CA ARG A 137 -0.58 1.36 -24.25
C ARG A 137 -1.94 2.04 -24.34
N THR A 138 -2.15 3.08 -23.54
CA THR A 138 -3.33 3.93 -23.56
C THR A 138 -3.17 5.14 -24.48
N ARG A 139 -4.31 5.68 -24.92
CA ARG A 139 -4.49 7.08 -25.33
C ARG A 139 -5.89 7.53 -24.93
N THR A 140 -6.03 8.78 -24.51
CA THR A 140 -7.29 9.35 -24.04
C THR A 140 -7.88 10.31 -25.05
N THR A 141 -9.22 10.38 -25.08
CA THR A 141 -9.97 11.38 -25.87
C THR A 141 -11.18 11.84 -25.05
N PRO A 142 -11.25 13.13 -24.65
CA PRO A 142 -10.20 14.15 -24.82
C PRO A 142 -8.89 13.77 -24.09
N PRO A 143 -7.76 14.43 -24.42
CA PRO A 143 -6.51 14.22 -23.70
C PRO A 143 -6.66 14.45 -22.18
N THR A 144 -5.78 13.83 -21.41
CA THR A 144 -5.68 14.02 -19.96
C THR A 144 -5.27 15.45 -19.58
N SER A 145 -5.37 15.78 -18.29
CA SER A 145 -5.38 17.14 -17.73
C SER A 145 -6.72 17.89 -17.86
N PHE A 146 -7.84 17.17 -17.79
CA PHE A 146 -9.20 17.73 -17.66
C PHE A 146 -9.65 17.79 -16.19
N THR A 147 -10.60 18.68 -15.87
CA THR A 147 -11.14 18.85 -14.50
C THR A 147 -12.61 18.47 -14.44
N VAL A 148 -12.95 17.59 -13.50
CA VAL A 148 -14.31 17.11 -13.22
C VAL A 148 -14.85 17.84 -11.99
N HIS A 149 -16.07 18.35 -12.10
CA HIS A 149 -16.77 19.02 -11.01
C HIS A 149 -17.79 18.08 -10.36
N ALA A 150 -18.06 18.29 -9.06
CA ALA A 150 -19.13 17.59 -8.37
C ALA A 150 -20.47 17.69 -9.13
N GLY A 151 -21.17 16.56 -9.27
CA GLY A 151 -22.46 16.47 -9.97
C GLY A 151 -22.42 16.65 -11.50
N ARG A 152 -21.24 16.81 -12.11
CA ARG A 152 -21.07 16.93 -13.58
C ARG A 152 -20.11 15.85 -14.10
N PRO A 153 -20.63 14.66 -14.46
CA PRO A 153 -19.83 13.60 -15.07
C PRO A 153 -19.14 14.07 -16.34
N HIS A 154 -17.94 13.55 -16.57
CA HIS A 154 -17.12 13.83 -17.75
C HIS A 154 -16.94 12.53 -18.54
N HIS A 155 -17.38 12.53 -19.79
CA HIS A 155 -17.22 11.39 -20.69
C HIS A 155 -15.78 11.28 -21.20
N LEU A 156 -15.27 10.05 -21.29
CA LEU A 156 -13.89 9.77 -21.67
C LEU A 156 -13.84 8.52 -22.55
N THR A 157 -13.13 8.60 -23.67
CA THR A 157 -12.72 7.43 -24.44
C THR A 157 -11.27 7.10 -24.11
N VAL A 158 -11.01 5.87 -23.68
CA VAL A 158 -9.66 5.32 -23.51
C VAL A 158 -9.42 4.31 -24.63
N ARG A 159 -8.53 4.64 -25.56
CA ARG A 159 -8.04 3.68 -26.56
C ARG A 159 -6.92 2.85 -25.95
N ILE A 160 -7.17 1.56 -25.75
CA ILE A 160 -6.14 0.60 -25.34
C ILE A 160 -5.59 -0.06 -26.60
N THR A 161 -4.26 -0.15 -26.68
CA THR A 161 -3.51 -0.77 -27.78
C THR A 161 -2.58 -1.83 -27.22
N VAL A 162 -2.63 -3.04 -27.76
CA VAL A 162 -1.70 -4.13 -27.47
C VAL A 162 -0.41 -3.89 -28.23
N THR A 163 0.71 -3.79 -27.52
CA THR A 163 2.04 -3.56 -28.08
C THR A 163 2.99 -4.75 -27.90
N ASP A 164 2.78 -5.57 -26.88
CA ASP A 164 3.55 -6.80 -26.64
C ASP A 164 2.64 -7.87 -26.02
N CYS A 165 2.56 -9.04 -26.64
CA CYS A 165 1.76 -10.17 -26.18
C CYS A 165 2.49 -11.12 -25.22
N THR A 166 3.81 -10.98 -25.06
CA THR A 166 4.61 -11.88 -24.21
C THR A 166 4.40 -11.62 -22.72
N ALA A 167 4.08 -10.37 -22.35
CA ALA A 167 3.85 -9.93 -20.97
C ALA A 167 2.37 -9.90 -20.54
N LEU A 168 1.43 -10.29 -21.43
CA LEU A 168 -0.01 -10.10 -21.20
C LEU A 168 -0.76 -11.43 -20.91
N PRO A 169 -1.55 -11.50 -19.81
CA PRO A 169 -2.45 -12.61 -19.57
C PRO A 169 -3.67 -12.51 -20.49
N ARG A 170 -3.92 -13.53 -21.33
CA ARG A 170 -5.07 -13.53 -22.27
C ARG A 170 -6.42 -13.36 -21.57
N ASN A 171 -6.56 -13.95 -20.39
CA ASN A 171 -7.76 -13.90 -19.56
C ASN A 171 -7.54 -12.95 -18.39
N VAL A 172 -8.12 -11.74 -18.45
CA VAL A 172 -8.03 -10.72 -17.41
C VAL A 172 -9.32 -10.68 -16.59
N ASN A 173 -9.24 -11.09 -15.32
CA ASN A 173 -10.42 -11.10 -14.44
C ASN A 173 -10.63 -9.75 -13.71
N LEU A 174 -9.54 -9.16 -13.23
CA LEU A 174 -9.51 -7.89 -12.47
C LEU A 174 -8.50 -6.89 -13.09
N PRO A 175 -8.64 -6.51 -14.37
CA PRO A 175 -7.84 -5.45 -14.95
C PRO A 175 -8.16 -4.10 -14.30
N PHE A 176 -7.20 -3.17 -14.35
CA PHE A 176 -7.31 -1.86 -13.73
C PHE A 176 -6.79 -0.74 -14.63
N LEU A 177 -7.22 0.50 -14.34
CA LEU A 177 -6.61 1.71 -14.86
C LEU A 177 -5.90 2.45 -13.74
N ASP A 178 -4.63 2.79 -13.93
CA ASP A 178 -3.90 3.67 -13.05
C ASP A 178 -4.19 5.12 -13.43
N VAL A 179 -4.73 5.88 -12.49
CA VAL A 179 -5.19 7.24 -12.73
C VAL A 179 -4.50 8.20 -11.76
N THR A 180 -3.92 9.28 -12.28
CA THR A 180 -3.41 10.37 -11.44
C THR A 180 -4.49 11.44 -11.25
N LEU A 181 -4.95 11.57 -10.00
CA LEU A 181 -5.98 12.49 -9.55
C LEU A 181 -5.36 13.62 -8.72
N ARG A 182 -5.81 14.86 -8.93
CA ARG A 182 -5.37 16.04 -8.18
C ARG A 182 -6.57 16.87 -7.74
N ASN A 183 -6.59 17.30 -6.49
CA ASN A 183 -7.47 18.36 -6.02
C ASN A 183 -6.69 19.31 -5.08
N LYS A 184 -7.39 20.25 -4.41
CA LYS A 184 -6.74 21.19 -3.48
C LYS A 184 -6.14 20.54 -2.23
N ASN A 185 -6.52 19.30 -1.91
CA ASN A 185 -6.11 18.57 -0.71
C ASN A 185 -4.91 17.64 -0.97
N ALA A 186 -4.82 17.01 -2.16
CA ALA A 186 -3.77 16.05 -2.50
C ALA A 186 -3.59 15.84 -4.01
N ILE A 187 -2.44 15.27 -4.39
CA ILE A 187 -2.21 14.54 -5.64
C ILE A 187 -2.10 13.05 -5.28
N GLN A 188 -2.72 12.17 -6.06
CA GLN A 188 -2.75 10.73 -5.82
C GLN A 188 -2.71 9.95 -7.13
N GLN A 189 -1.86 8.94 -7.21
CA GLN A 189 -2.01 7.86 -8.20
C GLN A 189 -2.92 6.79 -7.56
N TYR A 190 -3.94 6.33 -8.29
CA TYR A 190 -4.92 5.37 -7.79
C TYR A 190 -5.38 4.40 -8.89
N SER A 191 -5.34 3.11 -8.57
CA SER A 191 -5.72 2.02 -9.48
C SER A 191 -7.21 1.72 -9.36
N PHE A 192 -8.01 2.10 -10.36
CA PHE A 192 -9.41 1.70 -10.44
C PHE A 192 -9.51 0.29 -11.01
N ILE A 193 -9.90 -0.68 -10.19
CA ILE A 193 -10.10 -2.08 -10.61
C ILE A 193 -11.50 -2.23 -11.20
N PHE A 194 -11.59 -2.83 -12.38
CA PHE A 194 -12.84 -3.05 -13.10
C PHE A 194 -13.10 -4.55 -13.28
N GLY A 195 -14.35 -4.95 -13.10
CA GLY A 195 -14.82 -6.33 -13.29
C GLY A 195 -15.83 -6.49 -14.42
N GLY A 196 -16.30 -7.72 -14.62
CA GLY A 196 -17.49 -8.00 -15.41
C GLY A 196 -17.35 -7.72 -16.90
N ARG A 197 -18.03 -6.67 -17.40
CA ARG A 197 -18.04 -6.34 -18.84
C ARG A 197 -16.66 -5.92 -19.34
N TYR A 198 -16.01 -4.97 -18.65
CA TYR A 198 -14.68 -4.48 -19.04
C TYR A 198 -13.64 -5.60 -19.13
N SER A 199 -13.64 -6.52 -18.14
CA SER A 199 -12.80 -7.72 -18.13
C SER A 199 -12.95 -8.55 -19.40
N ARG A 200 -14.19 -8.82 -19.83
CA ARG A 200 -14.46 -9.56 -21.08
C ARG A 200 -14.05 -8.76 -22.32
N ASP A 201 -14.48 -7.51 -22.41
CA ASP A 201 -14.23 -6.65 -23.57
C ASP A 201 -12.72 -6.42 -23.82
N LEU A 202 -11.90 -6.42 -22.75
CA LEU A 202 -10.45 -6.40 -22.79
C LEU A 202 -9.83 -7.77 -23.12
N SER A 203 -10.32 -8.86 -22.54
CA SER A 203 -9.86 -10.21 -22.92
C SER A 203 -10.11 -10.52 -24.39
N ASP A 204 -11.26 -10.11 -24.95
CA ASP A 204 -11.56 -10.27 -26.38
C ASP A 204 -10.55 -9.51 -27.26
N LEU A 205 -10.13 -8.31 -26.83
CA LEU A 205 -9.06 -7.57 -27.49
C LEU A 205 -7.73 -8.34 -27.43
N LEU A 206 -7.37 -8.91 -26.27
CA LEU A 206 -6.12 -9.65 -26.09
C LEU A 206 -6.08 -10.93 -26.94
N HIS A 207 -7.15 -11.72 -26.97
CA HIS A 207 -7.25 -12.89 -27.85
C HIS A 207 -7.15 -12.48 -29.32
N THR A 208 -7.94 -11.47 -29.75
CA THR A 208 -7.92 -10.97 -31.14
C THR A 208 -6.53 -10.50 -31.58
N ALA A 209 -5.82 -9.74 -30.73
CA ALA A 209 -4.49 -9.22 -31.05
C ALA A 209 -3.41 -10.31 -31.04
N CYS A 210 -3.40 -11.15 -30.01
CA CYS A 210 -2.28 -12.06 -29.73
C CYS A 210 -2.38 -13.40 -30.47
N ASP A 211 -3.59 -13.91 -30.74
CA ASP A 211 -3.74 -15.12 -31.54
C ASP A 211 -3.58 -14.85 -33.04
N ALA A 212 -4.01 -13.68 -33.53
CA ALA A 212 -3.70 -13.24 -34.89
C ALA A 212 -2.18 -13.15 -35.13
N THR A 213 -1.43 -12.63 -34.16
CA THR A 213 0.04 -12.55 -34.23
C THR A 213 0.71 -13.92 -34.35
N ARG A 214 0.09 -14.98 -33.78
CA ARG A 214 0.58 -16.36 -33.88
C ARG A 214 0.17 -17.07 -35.19
N ALA A 215 -0.87 -16.57 -35.86
CA ALA A 215 -1.38 -17.15 -37.10
C ALA A 215 -0.59 -16.73 -38.35
N LEU A 216 0.22 -15.66 -38.28
CA LEU A 216 1.19 -15.39 -39.34
C LEU A 216 2.28 -16.49 -39.31
N PRO A 217 2.60 -17.13 -40.46
CA PRO A 217 3.71 -18.05 -40.51
C PRO A 217 4.99 -17.29 -40.18
N GLN A 218 5.69 -17.70 -39.11
CA GLN A 218 6.98 -17.12 -38.78
C GLN A 218 7.91 -17.33 -39.97
N PRO A 219 8.60 -16.29 -40.47
CA PRO A 219 9.67 -16.51 -41.44
C PRO A 219 10.71 -17.37 -40.75
N HIS A 220 10.79 -18.63 -41.18
CA HIS A 220 11.82 -19.54 -40.67
C HIS A 220 13.16 -18.86 -40.91
N VAL A 221 13.86 -18.52 -39.83
CA VAL A 221 15.26 -18.11 -39.89
C VAL A 221 16.02 -19.33 -40.35
N GLN A 222 16.12 -19.48 -41.67
CA GLN A 222 16.90 -20.50 -42.32
C GLN A 222 18.34 -20.21 -41.91
N ARG A 223 18.82 -20.91 -40.88
CA ARG A 223 20.23 -20.92 -40.51
C ARG A 223 20.97 -21.53 -41.69
N GLU A 224 21.34 -20.67 -42.64
CA GLU A 224 22.30 -20.97 -43.70
C GLU A 224 23.64 -21.19 -43.01
N VAL A 225 23.87 -22.42 -42.55
CA VAL A 225 25.18 -22.87 -42.10
C VAL A 225 26.05 -22.92 -43.34
N ARG A 226 26.66 -21.78 -43.67
CA ARG A 226 27.73 -21.70 -44.66
C ARG A 226 28.91 -22.49 -44.13
N VAL A 227 28.93 -23.78 -44.47
CA VAL A 227 30.11 -24.63 -44.33
C VAL A 227 31.16 -24.06 -45.29
N LEU A 228 32.10 -23.32 -44.72
CA LEU A 228 33.28 -22.80 -45.40
C LEU A 228 34.14 -23.98 -45.89
N THR A 229 33.81 -24.49 -47.08
CA THR A 229 34.49 -25.63 -47.67
C THR A 229 35.70 -25.10 -48.45
N MET A 230 36.82 -25.07 -47.74
CA MET A 230 38.13 -24.60 -48.21
C MET A 230 38.68 -25.55 -49.30
N TRP A 231 38.68 -25.12 -50.56
CA TRP A 231 39.43 -25.78 -51.64
C TRP A 231 40.19 -24.75 -52.49
N THR A 232 41.33 -25.20 -53.05
CA THR A 232 42.44 -24.33 -53.43
C THR A 232 42.93 -24.65 -54.84
N ARG A 233 43.33 -23.62 -55.61
CA ARG A 233 44.00 -23.70 -56.94
C ARG A 233 43.05 -24.15 -58.07
N HIS A 234 43.19 -23.76 -59.35
CA HIS A 234 44.33 -23.22 -60.08
C HIS A 234 43.95 -22.06 -61.05
N LEU A 235 44.89 -21.13 -61.27
CA LEU A 235 45.01 -20.31 -62.50
C LEU A 235 45.48 -21.21 -63.67
N PRO A 236 45.10 -20.94 -64.93
CA PRO A 236 45.97 -20.06 -65.76
C PRO A 236 45.31 -19.19 -66.87
N ALA A 237 46.12 -18.24 -67.35
CA ALA A 237 46.19 -17.70 -68.73
C ALA A 237 45.12 -16.73 -69.32
N LYS A 238 45.56 -15.47 -69.53
CA LYS A 238 45.30 -14.61 -70.72
C LYS A 238 45.97 -15.22 -71.99
N PRO A 239 45.76 -14.78 -73.26
CA PRO A 239 45.29 -13.46 -73.78
C PRO A 239 43.92 -13.58 -74.50
N ALA A 240 43.41 -12.71 -75.39
CA ALA A 240 43.86 -11.45 -76.06
C ALA A 240 42.65 -10.46 -76.13
N GLU A 241 42.78 -9.13 -76.26
CA GLU A 241 43.22 -8.26 -77.38
C GLU A 241 42.35 -8.32 -78.67
N ASN A 242 41.43 -7.34 -78.78
CA ASN A 242 41.23 -6.46 -79.94
C ASN A 242 40.13 -5.43 -79.64
N ASP A 243 40.49 -4.14 -79.62
CA ASP A 243 40.02 -3.09 -80.54
C ASP A 243 38.56 -3.20 -81.10
N LEU A 244 37.74 -2.13 -81.19
CA LEU A 244 38.06 -0.78 -81.64
C LEU A 244 36.81 0.14 -81.56
N HIS A 245 36.96 1.44 -81.19
CA HIS A 245 36.05 2.59 -81.46
C HIS A 245 34.55 2.49 -81.00
N THR A 246 33.75 3.56 -80.83
CA THR A 246 33.84 5.00 -81.17
C THR A 246 32.95 5.84 -80.21
N SER A 247 33.13 7.16 -80.16
CA SER A 247 32.11 8.26 -80.14
C SER A 247 30.68 8.06 -79.57
N SER A 248 29.97 9.06 -79.00
CA SER A 248 30.23 10.49 -78.69
C SER A 248 28.97 11.06 -77.98
N SER A 249 29.00 12.35 -77.64
CA SER A 249 27.87 13.27 -77.44
C SER A 249 27.22 13.39 -76.05
N SER A 250 27.78 14.33 -75.31
CA SER A 250 27.07 15.46 -74.68
C SER A 250 25.61 15.74 -75.12
N GLY A 251 24.79 16.19 -74.15
CA GLY A 251 23.49 16.84 -74.37
C GLY A 251 22.93 17.42 -73.07
N THR A 252 23.15 18.71 -72.83
CA THR A 252 22.68 19.47 -71.64
C THR A 252 21.39 20.26 -71.91
N SER A 253 20.71 20.59 -70.79
CA SER A 253 19.67 21.63 -70.63
C SER A 253 18.25 21.31 -71.09
#